data_AF-A0A367FY62-F1
#
_entry.id   AF-A0A367FY62-F1
#
_cell.length_a   1.000
_cell.length_b   1.000
_cell.length_c   1.000
_cell.angle_alpha   90.00
_cell.angle_beta   90.00
_cell.angle_gamma   90.00
#
_symmetry.space_group_name_H-M   'P 1'
#
loop_
_entity.id
_entity.type
_entity.pdbx_description
1 polymer ?
#
loop_
_entity_poly.entity_id
_entity_poly.type
_entity_poly.pdbx_seq_one_letter_code
_entity_poly.pdbx_strand_id
1 'polypeptide(L)'
;MVESCYRTHKTLINPIIDWDDEFLWWYIRKENIIINPQYNNGCPGGCQRIGCIGCPMGGARRWAEFERYPKYRDAYIRAFDKMLEARKAHGNKHIPGWDSGLKVFKWWMEDDNCDGQLSFDIDGNIFEDYIR
;
A
#
# COMPACT_ATOMS: atom_id res chain seq x y z
N MET A 1 -22.17 -16.54 -11.16
CA MET A 1 -22.12 -17.66 -10.19
C MET A 1 -22.78 -17.27 -8.88
N VAL A 2 -23.42 -18.21 -8.19
CA VAL A 2 -24.11 -17.99 -6.89
C VAL A 2 -23.43 -18.83 -5.82
N GLU A 3 -23.06 -18.22 -4.70
CA GLU A 3 -22.50 -18.88 -3.53
C GLU A 3 -23.48 -18.77 -2.35
N SER A 4 -23.70 -19.86 -1.63
CA SER A 4 -24.53 -19.87 -0.42
C SER A 4 -23.68 -20.23 0.80
N CYS A 5 -23.62 -19.33 1.78
CA CYS A 5 -22.89 -19.56 3.03
C CYS A 5 -23.86 -19.99 4.13
N TYR A 6 -23.91 -21.29 4.42
CA TYR A 6 -24.80 -21.85 5.46
C TYR A 6 -24.53 -21.30 6.86
N ARG A 7 -23.28 -20.94 7.18
CA ARG A 7 -22.91 -20.37 8.49
C ARG A 7 -23.48 -18.97 8.72
N THR A 8 -23.61 -18.16 7.67
CA THR A 8 -24.06 -16.77 7.78
C THR A 8 -25.45 -16.54 7.20
N HIS A 9 -26.07 -17.58 6.63
CA HIS A 9 -27.32 -17.52 5.87
C HIS A 9 -27.34 -16.44 4.78
N LYS A 10 -26.17 -16.16 4.18
CA LYS A 10 -26.02 -15.19 3.10
C LYS A 10 -25.89 -15.91 1.77
N THR A 11 -26.57 -15.36 0.77
CA THR A 11 -26.41 -15.74 -0.64
C THR A 11 -25.69 -14.62 -1.36
N LEU A 12 -24.53 -14.92 -1.94
CA LEU A 12 -23.72 -14.01 -2.74
C LEU A 12 -23.94 -14.33 -4.22
N ILE A 13 -24.16 -13.30 -5.02
CA ILE A 13 -24.27 -13.42 -6.48
C ILE A 13 -23.15 -12.59 -7.08
N ASN A 14 -22.31 -13.24 -7.90
CA ASN A 14 -21.20 -12.60 -8.61
C ASN A 14 -21.49 -12.67 -10.12
N PRO A 15 -22.11 -11.63 -10.73
CA PRO A 15 -22.56 -11.66 -12.13
C PRO A 15 -21.42 -11.62 -13.16
N ILE A 16 -20.27 -11.05 -12.79
CA ILE A 16 -19.11 -10.84 -13.67
C ILE A 16 -17.92 -11.75 -13.30
N ILE A 17 -18.18 -12.85 -12.59
CA ILE A 17 -17.12 -13.73 -12.09
C ILE A 17 -16.31 -14.43 -13.19
N ASP A 18 -16.95 -14.69 -14.33
CA ASP A 18 -16.34 -15.36 -15.48
C ASP A 18 -15.77 -14.35 -16.49
N TRP A 19 -15.76 -13.05 -16.15
CA TRP A 19 -15.18 -12.02 -17.00
C TRP A 19 -13.68 -11.93 -16.73
N ASP A 20 -12.89 -11.95 -17.79
CA ASP A 20 -11.48 -11.59 -17.73
C ASP A 20 -11.29 -10.06 -17.83
N ASP A 21 -10.06 -9.61 -17.57
CA ASP A 21 -9.71 -8.19 -17.58
C ASP A 21 -9.91 -7.57 -18.98
N GLU A 22 -9.63 -8.31 -20.05
CA GLU A 22 -9.75 -7.80 -21.42
C GLU A 22 -11.21 -7.50 -21.78
N PHE A 23 -12.11 -8.44 -21.51
CA PHE A 23 -13.54 -8.31 -21.74
C PHE A 23 -14.15 -7.21 -20.87
N LEU A 24 -13.76 -7.13 -19.59
CA LEU A 24 -14.18 -6.06 -18.69
C LEU A 24 -13.83 -4.68 -19.25
N TRP A 25 -12.57 -4.49 -19.67
CA TRP A 25 -12.11 -3.22 -20.22
C TRP A 25 -12.74 -2.91 -21.58
N TRP A 26 -12.98 -3.92 -22.43
CA TRP A 26 -13.74 -3.76 -23.67
C TRP A 26 -15.16 -3.26 -23.38
N TYR A 27 -15.86 -3.88 -22.43
CA TYR A 27 -17.22 -3.52 -22.06
C TYR A 27 -17.32 -2.08 -21.52
N ILE A 28 -16.41 -1.69 -20.61
CA ILE A 28 -16.31 -0.32 -20.08
C ILE A 28 -16.20 0.71 -21.21
N ARG A 29 -15.34 0.45 -22.20
CA ARG A 29 -15.17 1.35 -23.36
C ARG A 29 -16.39 1.33 -24.27
N LYS A 30 -16.95 0.15 -24.55
CA LYS A 30 -18.09 -0.03 -25.47
C LYS A 30 -19.32 0.72 -24.99
N GLU A 31 -19.57 0.68 -23.68
CA GLU A 31 -20.71 1.34 -23.03
C GLU A 31 -20.41 2.77 -22.57
N ASN A 32 -19.21 3.30 -22.86
CA ASN A 32 -18.76 4.64 -22.46
C ASN A 32 -18.90 4.89 -20.94
N ILE A 33 -18.57 3.89 -20.12
CA ILE A 33 -18.66 3.99 -18.67
C ILE A 33 -17.54 4.93 -18.17
N ILE A 34 -17.94 5.97 -17.44
CA ILE A 34 -17.00 6.88 -16.80
C ILE A 34 -16.37 6.17 -15.61
N ILE A 35 -15.06 5.92 -15.68
CA ILE A 35 -14.29 5.29 -14.61
C ILE A 35 -13.63 6.33 -13.71
N ASN A 36 -13.20 5.89 -12.53
CA ASN A 36 -12.39 6.72 -11.65
C ASN A 36 -11.10 7.18 -12.38
N PRO A 37 -10.81 8.50 -12.45
CA PRO A 37 -9.63 9.03 -13.13
C PRO A 37 -8.29 8.45 -12.65
N GLN A 38 -8.23 7.90 -11.43
CA GLN A 38 -7.02 7.29 -10.90
C GLN A 38 -6.58 6.02 -11.65
N TYR A 39 -7.49 5.32 -12.34
CA TYR A 39 -7.10 4.21 -13.23
C TYR A 39 -6.20 4.71 -14.38
N ASN A 40 -6.41 5.94 -14.85
CA ASN A 40 -5.66 6.51 -15.95
C ASN A 40 -4.43 7.31 -15.45
N ASN A 41 -4.57 8.09 -14.36
CA ASN A 41 -3.60 9.12 -13.93
C ASN A 41 -3.30 9.10 -12.40
N GLY A 42 -3.62 8.01 -11.68
CA GLY A 42 -3.60 7.94 -10.20
C GLY A 42 -2.26 7.61 -9.53
N CYS A 43 -1.35 6.93 -10.23
CA CYS A 43 0.05 6.68 -9.84
C CYS A 43 0.93 6.86 -11.09
N PRO A 44 2.26 7.02 -10.96
CA PRO A 44 3.15 6.94 -12.13
C PRO A 44 2.89 5.61 -12.86
N GLY A 45 2.31 5.67 -14.08
CA GLY A 45 1.89 4.50 -14.86
C GLY A 45 0.43 4.05 -14.72
N GLY A 46 -0.41 4.76 -13.96
CA GLY A 46 -1.83 4.42 -13.72
C GLY A 46 -2.03 3.39 -12.59
N CYS A 47 -3.14 3.48 -11.86
CA CYS A 47 -3.46 2.49 -10.82
C CYS A 47 -4.18 1.29 -11.43
N GLN A 48 -3.57 0.11 -11.42
CA GLN A 48 -4.26 -1.13 -11.81
C GLN A 48 -5.37 -1.54 -10.83
N ARG A 49 -5.25 -1.12 -9.56
CA ARG A 49 -6.23 -1.32 -8.49
C ARG A 49 -6.32 -0.03 -7.70
N ILE A 50 -7.54 0.40 -7.41
CA ILE A 50 -7.79 1.54 -6.52
C ILE A 50 -8.13 1.00 -5.13
N GLY A 51 -7.48 1.54 -4.11
CA GLY A 51 -7.65 1.13 -2.72
C GLY A 51 -7.08 2.15 -1.74
N CYS A 52 -6.71 1.67 -0.55
CA CYS A 52 -6.10 2.51 0.48
C CYS A 52 -4.68 2.94 0.10
N ILE A 53 -4.29 4.16 0.50
CA ILE A 53 -2.90 4.62 0.43
C ILE A 53 -2.07 3.84 1.45
N GLY A 54 -0.98 3.24 1.00
CA GLY A 54 -0.15 2.39 1.83
C GLY A 54 -0.79 1.02 2.10
N CYS A 55 -1.65 0.48 1.23
CA CYS A 55 -2.17 -0.86 1.44
C CYS A 55 -1.02 -1.89 1.42
N PRO A 56 -0.83 -2.77 2.43
CA PRO A 56 0.25 -3.76 2.41
C PRO A 56 0.16 -4.71 1.20
N MET A 57 -1.03 -4.90 0.64
CA MET A 57 -1.25 -5.66 -0.61
C MET A 57 -0.79 -4.91 -1.88
N GLY A 58 -0.35 -3.65 -1.75
CA GLY A 58 0.13 -2.82 -2.85
C GLY A 58 1.59 -3.06 -3.24
N GLY A 59 2.34 -3.83 -2.45
CA GLY A 59 3.77 -4.10 -2.68
C GLY A 59 4.61 -2.83 -2.76
N ALA A 60 5.60 -2.81 -3.66
CA ALA A 60 6.53 -1.68 -3.85
C ALA A 60 5.84 -0.38 -4.31
N ARG A 61 4.65 -0.44 -4.93
CA ARG A 61 3.94 0.77 -5.41
C ARG A 61 3.60 1.75 -4.29
N ARG A 62 3.54 1.26 -3.05
CA ARG A 62 3.36 2.09 -1.86
C ARG A 62 4.38 3.22 -1.77
N TRP A 63 5.62 3.02 -2.24
CA TRP A 63 6.63 4.08 -2.25
C TRP A 63 6.19 5.29 -3.09
N ALA A 64 5.70 5.03 -4.30
CA ALA A 64 5.17 6.08 -5.17
C ALA A 64 3.91 6.74 -4.59
N GLU A 65 3.05 5.98 -3.91
CA GLU A 65 1.89 6.53 -3.19
C GLU A 65 2.31 7.48 -2.08
N PHE A 66 3.33 7.13 -1.29
CA PHE A 66 3.83 7.97 -0.19
C PHE A 66 4.66 9.16 -0.66
N GLU A 67 5.33 9.06 -1.80
CA GLU A 67 5.96 10.20 -2.47
C GLU A 67 4.88 11.21 -2.94
N ARG A 68 3.78 10.71 -3.52
CA ARG A 68 2.65 11.54 -3.94
C ARG A 68 1.86 12.12 -2.75
N TYR A 69 1.74 11.35 -1.67
CA TYR A 69 0.90 11.67 -0.52
C TYR A 69 1.69 11.63 0.80
N PRO A 70 2.68 12.52 1.00
CA PRO A 70 3.63 12.44 2.12
C PRO A 70 2.97 12.58 3.50
N LYS A 71 1.86 13.33 3.60
CA LYS A 71 1.12 13.45 4.86
C LYS A 71 0.59 12.11 5.38
N TYR A 72 0.27 11.18 4.48
CA TYR A 72 -0.17 9.83 4.87
C TYR A 72 1.03 9.01 5.35
N ARG A 73 2.18 9.08 4.68
CA ARG A 73 3.43 8.47 5.16
C ARG A 73 3.73 8.90 6.60
N ASP A 74 3.71 10.20 6.85
CA ASP A 74 3.98 10.75 8.18
C ASP A 74 2.91 10.29 9.20
N ALA A 75 1.67 10.09 8.77
CA ALA A 75 0.61 9.54 9.63
C ALA A 75 0.85 8.07 10.02
N TYR A 76 1.31 7.23 9.08
CA TYR A 76 1.70 5.85 9.37
C TYR A 76 2.86 5.80 10.37
N ILE A 77 3.93 6.59 10.14
CA ILE A 77 5.08 6.66 11.05
C ILE A 77 4.63 7.03 12.47
N ARG A 78 3.81 8.09 12.60
CA ARG A 78 3.25 8.50 13.91
C ARG A 78 2.37 7.42 14.55
N ALA A 79 1.63 6.66 13.75
CA ALA A 79 0.81 5.57 14.26
C ALA A 79 1.68 4.43 14.80
N PHE A 80 2.79 4.12 14.12
CA PHE A 80 3.76 3.14 14.60
C PHE A 80 4.47 3.59 15.88
N ASP A 81 4.82 4.87 16.02
CA ASP A 81 5.36 5.40 17.29
C ASP A 81 4.38 5.15 18.44
N LYS A 82 3.10 5.51 18.26
CA LYS A 82 2.06 5.27 19.27
C LYS A 82 1.85 3.79 19.57
N MET A 83 1.96 2.94 18.56
CA MET A 83 1.91 1.49 18.74
C MET A 83 3.06 1.00 19.62
N LEU A 84 4.29 1.50 19.43
CA LEU A 84 5.44 1.13 20.26
C LEU A 84 5.25 1.53 21.72
N GLU A 85 4.74 2.75 21.98
CA GLU A 85 4.41 3.20 23.33
C GLU A 85 3.34 2.31 24.00
N ALA A 86 2.28 1.96 23.27
CA ALA A 86 1.24 1.07 23.76
C ALA A 86 1.78 -0.34 24.06
N ARG A 87 2.63 -0.88 23.18
CA ARG A 87 3.30 -2.19 23.39
C ARG A 87 4.14 -2.18 24.66
N LYS A 88 4.92 -1.12 24.88
CA LYS A 88 5.75 -0.95 26.08
C LYS A 88 4.90 -0.87 27.34
N ALA A 89 3.81 -0.09 27.32
CA ALA A 89 2.89 0.02 28.44
C ALA A 89 2.21 -1.32 28.80
N HIS A 90 1.98 -2.19 27.81
CA HIS A 90 1.36 -3.50 27.99
C HIS A 90 2.38 -4.61 28.36
N GLY A 91 3.67 -4.27 28.50
CA GLY A 91 4.72 -5.24 28.83
C GLY A 91 5.06 -6.20 27.67
N ASN A 92 4.74 -5.83 26.43
CA ASN A 92 5.09 -6.66 25.27
C ASN A 92 6.61 -6.71 25.12
N LYS A 93 7.12 -7.88 24.70
CA LYS A 93 8.54 -8.06 24.41
C LYS A 93 9.00 -7.08 23.32
N HIS A 94 10.19 -6.54 23.50
CA HIS A 94 10.89 -5.75 22.50
C HIS A 94 11.14 -6.61 21.25
N ILE A 95 10.93 -6.02 20.08
CA ILE A 95 11.20 -6.64 18.77
C ILE A 95 12.46 -5.94 18.23
N PRO A 96 13.55 -6.67 17.95
CA PRO A 96 14.76 -6.07 17.38
C PRO A 96 14.44 -5.27 16.11
N GLY A 97 14.98 -4.06 16.01
CA GLY A 97 14.75 -3.14 14.89
C GLY A 97 13.49 -2.29 15.02
N TRP A 98 12.62 -2.52 16.00
CA TRP A 98 11.42 -1.70 16.24
C TRP A 98 11.70 -0.63 17.30
N ASP A 99 12.71 0.20 17.05
CA ASP A 99 13.15 1.24 18.00
C ASP A 99 12.39 2.57 17.81
N SER A 100 11.85 2.81 16.62
CA SER A 100 11.03 3.98 16.30
C SER A 100 9.98 3.63 15.26
N GLY A 101 8.93 4.46 15.17
CA GLY A 101 7.89 4.32 14.16
C GLY A 101 8.43 4.40 12.74
N LEU A 102 9.55 5.11 12.52
CA LEU A 102 10.24 5.13 11.24
C LEU A 102 10.86 3.77 10.91
N LYS A 103 11.52 3.10 11.87
CA LYS A 103 12.09 1.77 11.62
C LYS A 103 11.01 0.72 11.39
N VAL A 104 9.90 0.79 12.14
CA VAL A 104 8.73 -0.05 11.89
C VAL A 104 8.15 0.23 10.51
N PHE A 105 8.09 1.50 10.09
CA PHE A 105 7.64 1.87 8.75
C PHE A 105 8.57 1.29 7.66
N LYS A 106 9.90 1.40 7.82
CA LYS A 106 10.88 0.80 6.88
C LYS A 106 10.70 -0.72 6.77
N TRP A 107 10.61 -1.43 7.90
CA TRP A 107 10.29 -2.86 7.92
C TRP A 107 8.96 -3.18 7.22
N TRP A 108 7.92 -2.39 7.50
CA TRP A 108 6.60 -2.59 6.92
C TRP A 108 6.57 -2.30 5.42
N MET A 109 7.43 -1.39 4.94
CA MET A 109 7.64 -1.09 3.53
C MET A 109 8.53 -2.11 2.81
N GLU A 110 9.02 -3.14 3.50
CA GLU A 110 9.97 -4.13 2.95
C GLU A 110 11.23 -3.43 2.42
N ASP A 111 11.70 -2.42 3.15
CA ASP A 111 12.95 -1.72 2.84
C ASP A 111 14.16 -2.60 3.22
N ASP A 112 14.94 -3.02 2.22
CA ASP A 112 16.14 -3.85 2.43
C ASP A 112 17.39 -3.03 2.82
N ASN A 113 17.26 -1.70 2.91
CA ASN A 113 18.38 -0.85 3.31
C ASN A 113 18.76 -1.04 4.79
N CYS A 114 20.07 -1.04 5.04
CA CYS A 114 20.58 -1.04 6.41
C CYS A 114 20.34 0.32 7.08
N ASP A 115 20.12 0.32 8.40
CA ASP A 115 20.07 1.55 9.19
C ASP A 115 21.36 2.36 8.98
N GLY A 116 21.23 3.60 8.53
CA GLY A 116 22.36 4.50 8.25
C GLY A 116 22.99 4.32 6.86
N GLN A 117 22.40 3.52 5.97
CA GLN A 117 22.82 3.44 4.58
C GLN A 117 22.54 4.78 3.85
N LEU A 118 23.59 5.32 3.23
CA LEU A 118 23.54 6.55 2.45
C LEU A 118 23.71 6.22 0.97
N SER A 119 22.97 6.93 0.13
CA SER A 119 23.10 6.90 -1.33
C SER A 119 23.45 8.28 -1.87
N PHE A 120 23.92 8.28 -3.11
CA PHE A 120 24.40 9.46 -3.82
C PHE A 120 23.65 9.58 -5.13
N ASP A 121 23.21 10.79 -5.47
CA ASP A 121 22.68 11.05 -6.82
C ASP A 121 23.83 11.32 -7.81
N ILE A 122 23.46 11.53 -9.07
CA ILE A 122 24.44 11.78 -10.15
C ILE A 122 25.21 13.10 -9.95
N ASP A 123 24.65 14.01 -9.15
CA ASP A 123 25.23 15.30 -8.80
C ASP A 123 26.09 15.23 -7.52
N GLY A 124 26.18 14.05 -6.89
CA GLY A 124 26.98 13.79 -5.69
C GLY A 124 26.29 14.18 -4.37
N ASN A 125 24.99 14.48 -4.38
CA ASN A 125 24.25 14.76 -3.15
C ASN A 125 24.02 13.47 -2.36
N ILE A 126 24.32 13.51 -1.06
CA ILE A 126 24.14 12.38 -0.15
C ILE A 126 22.73 12.42 0.45
N PHE A 127 22.01 11.31 0.40
CA PHE A 127 20.70 11.15 1.03
C PHE A 127 20.55 9.76 1.66
N GLU A 128 19.63 9.59 2.62
CA GLU A 128 19.22 8.25 3.05
C GLU A 128 18.42 7.60 1.92
N ASP A 129 18.91 6.49 1.40
CA ASP A 129 18.23 5.78 0.33
C ASP A 129 17.00 5.06 0.84
N TYR A 130 16.00 4.94 -0.03
CA TYR A 130 14.85 4.06 0.16
C TYR A 130 14.77 3.24 -1.12
N ILE A 131 14.90 1.92 -1.03
CA ILE A 131 14.81 1.07 -2.22
C ILE A 131 13.43 1.28 -2.86
N ARG A 132 13.43 1.90 -4.04
CA ARG A 132 12.27 2.13 -4.91
C ARG A 132 11.84 0.86 -5.63
#